data_AF-A0A2T0GRF6-F1
#
_entry.id   AF-A0A2T0GRF6-F1
#
_cell.length_a   1.000
_cell.length_b   1.000
_cell.length_c   1.000
_cell.angle_alpha   90.00
_cell.angle_beta   90.00
_cell.angle_gamma   90.00
#
_symmetry.space_group_name_H-M   'P 1'
#
loop_
_entity.id
_entity.type
_entity.pdbx_description
1 polymer ?
#
loop_
_entity_poly.entity_id
_entity_poly.type
_entity_poly.pdbx_seq_one_letter_code
_entity_poly.pdbx_strand_id
1 'polypeptide(L)'
;MPRPSPVTTILLRECAGTGLAVAGFTYSSWITLILLTNLITHLTHPTQIHLGHHALLATLDCLTWWTGVAGLRLGGWRTKKATTLGLALPAIHAATLPLLALAKHHPA
;
A
#
# COMPACT_ATOMS: atom_id res chain seq x y z
N MET A 1 27.96 -26.73 16.57
CA MET A 1 26.70 -26.37 15.89
C MET A 1 26.85 -26.66 14.41
N PRO A 2 25.93 -27.42 13.78
CA PRO A 2 25.99 -27.65 12.34
C PRO A 2 25.75 -26.32 11.63
N ARG A 3 26.67 -25.92 10.74
CA ARG A 3 26.48 -24.73 9.90
C ARG A 3 25.30 -25.01 8.96
N PRO A 4 24.28 -24.13 8.90
CA PRO A 4 23.23 -24.26 7.91
C PRO A 4 23.87 -24.25 6.52
N SER A 5 23.40 -25.13 5.64
CA SER A 5 23.93 -25.20 4.29
C SER A 5 23.64 -23.88 3.57
N PRO A 6 24.51 -23.45 2.64
CA PRO A 6 24.27 -22.24 1.86
C PRO A 6 22.92 -22.31 1.11
N VAL A 7 22.49 -23.52 0.72
CA VAL A 7 21.22 -23.76 0.03
C VAL A 7 20.01 -23.49 0.93
N THR A 8 20.01 -23.98 2.19
CA THR A 8 18.88 -23.75 3.10
C THR A 8 18.74 -22.28 3.46
N THR A 9 19.86 -21.56 3.56
CA THR A 9 19.87 -20.12 3.85
C THR A 9 19.30 -19.30 2.69
N ILE A 10 19.59 -19.68 1.44
CA ILE A 10 19.04 -19.03 0.23
C ILE A 10 17.53 -19.28 0.13
N LEU A 11 17.07 -20.53 0.30
CA LEU A 11 15.65 -20.88 0.26
C LEU A 11 14.84 -20.15 1.35
N LEU A 12 15.37 -20.07 2.57
CA LEU A 12 14.73 -19.32 3.66
C LEU A 12 14.62 -17.83 3.35
N ARG A 13 15.66 -17.24 2.76
CA ARG A 13 15.66 -15.84 2.34
C ARG A 13 14.65 -15.57 1.23
N GLU A 14 14.56 -16.46 0.25
CA GLU A 14 13.56 -16.35 -0.82
C GLU A 14 12.13 -16.51 -0.28
N CYS A 15 11.89 -17.48 0.59
CA CYS A 15 10.58 -17.74 1.19
C CYS A 15 10.14 -16.61 2.13
N ALA A 16 11.06 -16.08 2.94
CA ALA A 16 10.78 -14.91 3.77
C ALA A 16 10.54 -13.67 2.91
N GLY A 17 11.30 -13.50 1.83
CA GLY A 17 11.14 -12.40 0.87
C GLY A 17 9.80 -12.44 0.15
N THR A 18 9.40 -13.59 -0.38
CA THR A 18 8.11 -13.78 -1.04
C THR A 18 6.94 -13.65 -0.07
N GLY A 19 7.05 -14.21 1.14
CA GLY A 19 6.05 -14.06 2.19
C GLY A 19 5.82 -12.59 2.57
N LEU A 20 6.91 -11.84 2.77
CA LEU A 20 6.83 -10.41 3.08
C LEU A 20 6.26 -9.59 1.91
N ALA A 21 6.62 -9.96 0.67
CA ALA A 21 6.09 -9.34 -0.54
C ALA A 21 4.57 -9.52 -0.65
N VAL A 22 4.11 -10.77 -0.53
CA VAL A 22 2.68 -11.12 -0.61
C VAL A 22 1.91 -10.43 0.50
N ALA A 23 2.38 -10.48 1.75
CA ALA A 23 1.71 -9.82 2.86
C ALA A 23 1.61 -8.30 2.64
N GLY A 24 2.71 -7.65 2.26
CA GLY A 24 2.76 -6.21 2.03
C GLY A 24 1.81 -5.75 0.91
N PHE A 25 1.84 -6.42 -0.25
CA PHE A 25 0.97 -6.05 -1.38
C PHE A 25 -0.50 -6.38 -1.13
N THR A 26 -0.79 -7.49 -0.44
CA THR A 26 -2.18 -7.85 -0.11
C THR A 26 -2.78 -6.84 0.86
N TYR A 27 -2.01 -6.44 1.88
CA TYR A 27 -2.47 -5.45 2.86
C TYR A 27 -2.64 -4.07 2.24
N SER A 28 -1.71 -3.66 1.36
CA SER A 28 -1.85 -2.42 0.57
C SER A 28 -3.13 -2.45 -0.27
N SER A 29 -3.33 -3.51 -1.07
CA SER A 29 -4.53 -3.66 -1.91
C SER A 29 -5.83 -3.60 -1.11
N TRP A 30 -5.84 -4.19 0.10
CA TRP A 30 -6.96 -4.14 1.02
C TRP A 30 -7.25 -2.72 1.51
N ILE A 31 -6.21 -1.97 1.92
CA ILE A 31 -6.37 -0.58 2.35
C ILE A 31 -6.84 0.30 1.19
N THR A 32 -6.28 0.12 -0.01
CA THR A 32 -6.72 0.85 -1.21
C THR A 32 -8.21 0.62 -1.49
N LEU A 33 -8.69 -0.62 -1.32
CA LEU A 33 -10.11 -0.96 -1.51
C LEU A 33 -11.00 -0.26 -0.48
N ILE A 34 -10.58 -0.23 0.80
CA ILE A 34 -11.28 0.50 1.88
C ILE A 34 -11.33 2.00 1.57
N LEU A 35 -10.21 2.59 1.15
CA LEU A 35 -10.14 4.00 0.79
C LEU A 35 -11.08 4.33 -0.38
N LEU A 36 -11.10 3.48 -1.40
CA LEU A 36 -11.95 3.65 -2.57
C LEU A 36 -13.44 3.49 -2.25
N THR A 37 -13.81 2.47 -1.48
CA THR A 37 -15.19 2.29 -1.03
C THR A 37 -15.66 3.46 -0.16
N ASN A 38 -14.81 3.92 0.77
CA ASN A 38 -15.13 5.06 1.62
C ASN A 38 -15.32 6.37 0.81
N LEU A 39 -14.49 6.57 -0.23
CA LEU A 39 -14.64 7.68 -1.16
C LEU A 39 -15.97 7.63 -1.91
N ILE A 40 -16.34 6.46 -2.46
CA ILE A 40 -17.60 6.26 -3.21
C ILE A 40 -18.81 6.49 -2.30
N THR A 41 -18.79 5.98 -1.07
CA THR A 41 -19.88 6.22 -0.12
C THR A 41 -20.02 7.70 0.23
N HIS A 42 -18.91 8.40 0.43
CA HIS A 42 -18.94 9.83 0.76
C HIS A 42 -19.26 10.75 -0.43
N LEU A 43 -19.06 10.30 -1.68
CA LEU A 43 -19.58 11.00 -2.86
C LEU A 43 -21.11 11.05 -2.86
N THR A 44 -21.78 10.04 -2.29
CA THR A 44 -23.24 10.05 -2.17
C THR A 44 -23.73 10.87 -0.98
N HIS A 45 -22.99 10.91 0.14
CA HIS A 45 -23.28 11.71 1.35
C HIS A 45 -22.02 12.44 1.87
N PRO A 46 -21.80 13.72 1.51
CA PRO A 46 -20.52 14.43 1.73
C PRO A 46 -20.27 14.90 3.17
N THR A 47 -21.24 14.75 4.07
CA THR A 47 -21.17 15.32 5.43
C THR A 47 -20.27 14.55 6.41
N GLN A 48 -19.74 13.38 6.04
CA GLN A 48 -19.00 12.50 6.96
C GLN A 48 -17.53 12.18 6.59
N ILE A 49 -16.91 12.93 5.68
CA ILE A 49 -15.49 12.69 5.35
C ILE A 49 -14.59 13.05 6.54
N HIS A 50 -14.06 12.03 7.21
CA HIS A 50 -13.08 12.18 8.30
C HIS A 50 -11.67 12.19 7.71
N LEU A 51 -11.19 13.36 7.28
CA LEU A 51 -9.89 13.57 6.61
C LEU A 51 -8.71 12.87 7.30
N GLY A 52 -8.71 12.85 8.64
CA GLY A 52 -7.66 12.21 9.44
C GLY A 52 -7.56 10.70 9.23
N HIS A 53 -8.70 10.00 9.08
CA HIS A 53 -8.71 8.56 8.83
C HIS A 53 -8.21 8.23 7.42
N HIS A 54 -8.58 9.04 6.42
CA HIS A 54 -8.09 8.88 5.05
C HIS A 54 -6.58 9.08 4.95
N ALA A 55 -6.03 10.10 5.61
CA ALA A 55 -4.59 10.36 5.62
C ALA A 55 -3.82 9.21 6.31
N LEU A 56 -4.34 8.68 7.42
CA LEU A 56 -3.73 7.57 8.15
C LEU A 56 -3.74 6.28 7.31
N LEU A 57 -4.87 5.95 6.69
CA LEU A 57 -5.00 4.81 5.80
C LEU A 57 -4.09 4.95 4.57
N ALA A 58 -4.03 6.11 3.93
CA ALA A 58 -3.13 6.34 2.80
C ALA A 58 -1.65 6.18 3.17
N THR A 59 -1.27 6.59 4.39
CA THR A 59 0.08 6.41 4.91
C THR A 59 0.38 4.93 5.16
N LEU A 60 -0.56 4.19 5.75
CA LEU A 60 -0.45 2.73 5.94
C LEU A 60 -0.37 1.98 4.61
N ASP A 61 -1.13 2.39 3.60
CA ASP A 61 -1.09 1.82 2.25
C ASP A 61 0.29 1.98 1.62
N CYS A 62 0.84 3.20 1.69
CA CYS A 62 2.19 3.48 1.22
C CYS A 62 3.24 2.64 1.96
N LEU A 63 3.15 2.57 3.30
CA LEU A 63 4.09 1.82 4.11
C LEU A 63 4.06 0.32 3.77
N THR A 64 2.87 -0.26 3.62
CA THR A 64 2.67 -1.68 3.31
C THR A 64 3.12 -2.03 1.89
N TRP A 65 2.93 -1.12 0.93
CA TRP A 65 3.51 -1.24 -0.40
C TRP A 65 5.04 -1.31 -0.36
N TRP A 66 5.70 -0.37 0.35
CA TRP A 66 7.15 -0.37 0.49
C TRP A 66 7.68 -1.59 1.25
N THR A 67 6.89 -2.10 2.20
CA THR A 67 7.18 -3.37 2.90
C THR A 67 7.16 -4.54 1.91
N GLY A 68 6.19 -4.57 1.00
CA GLY A 68 6.15 -5.56 -0.09
C GLY A 68 7.35 -5.47 -1.03
N VAL A 69 7.76 -4.25 -1.39
CA VAL A 69 8.99 -4.01 -2.18
C VAL A 69 10.24 -4.48 -1.45
N ALA A 70 10.34 -4.25 -0.14
CA ALA A 70 11.44 -4.75 0.68
C ALA A 70 11.49 -6.29 0.67
N GLY A 71 10.34 -6.96 0.74
CA GLY A 71 10.21 -8.42 0.57
C GLY A 71 10.75 -8.91 -0.77
N LEU A 72 10.39 -8.26 -1.87
CA LEU A 72 10.94 -8.59 -3.19
C LEU A 72 12.48 -8.43 -3.23
N ARG A 73 13.03 -7.37 -2.62
CA ARG A 73 14.49 -7.18 -2.54
C ARG A 73 15.16 -8.26 -1.67
N LEU A 74 14.52 -8.62 -0.56
CA LEU A 74 14.95 -9.72 0.30
C LEU A 74 15.01 -11.03 -0.47
N GLY A 75 14.01 -11.36 -1.29
CA GLY A 75 14.02 -12.55 -2.13
C GLY A 75 14.98 -12.48 -3.33
N GLY A 76 15.63 -11.34 -3.61
CA GLY A 76 16.51 -11.17 -4.77
C GLY A 76 15.80 -10.82 -6.08
N TRP A 77 14.54 -10.41 -6.03
CA TRP A 77 13.71 -10.14 -7.21
C TRP A 77 13.89 -8.70 -7.69
N ARG A 78 13.74 -8.47 -9.01
CA ARG A 78 13.84 -7.12 -9.57
C ARG A 78 12.66 -6.26 -9.13
N THR A 79 12.93 -5.18 -8.42
CA THR A 79 11.90 -4.31 -7.86
C THR A 79 11.53 -3.10 -8.70
N LYS A 80 12.16 -2.85 -9.85
CA LYS A 80 11.92 -1.64 -10.67
C LYS A 80 10.42 -1.37 -10.91
N LYS A 81 9.67 -2.35 -11.40
CA LYS A 81 8.22 -2.20 -11.68
C LYS A 81 7.41 -1.90 -10.42
N ALA A 82 7.63 -2.64 -9.34
CA ALA A 82 6.94 -2.44 -8.06
C ALA A 82 7.29 -1.08 -7.42
N THR A 83 8.53 -0.61 -7.60
CA THR A 83 8.97 0.72 -7.14
C THR A 83 8.25 1.83 -7.92
N THR A 84 8.12 1.69 -9.24
CA THR A 84 7.39 2.65 -10.08
C THR A 84 5.92 2.72 -9.71
N LEU A 85 5.25 1.57 -9.51
CA LEU A 85 3.86 1.54 -9.03
C LEU A 85 3.74 2.18 -7.63
N GLY A 86 4.67 1.88 -6.72
CA GLY A 86 4.67 2.46 -5.37
C GLY A 86 4.83 3.96 -5.33
N LEU A 87 5.51 4.56 -6.31
CA LEU A 87 5.60 6.00 -6.48
C LEU A 87 4.32 6.61 -7.08
N ALA A 88 3.54 5.82 -7.81
CA ALA A 88 2.25 6.26 -8.36
C ALA A 88 1.13 6.27 -7.30
N LEU A 89 1.16 5.38 -6.30
CA LEU A 89 0.16 5.34 -5.23
C LEU A 89 0.00 6.68 -4.48
N PRO A 90 1.09 7.33 -4.00
CA PRO A 90 1.01 8.65 -3.39
C PRO A 90 0.41 9.72 -4.30
N ALA A 91 0.68 9.67 -5.61
CA ALA A 91 0.13 10.62 -6.57
C ALA A 91 -1.39 10.44 -6.74
N ILE A 92 -1.87 9.19 -6.75
CA ILE A 92 -3.30 8.87 -6.78
C ILE A 92 -3.98 9.34 -5.48
N HIS A 93 -3.41 9.02 -4.32
CA HIS A 93 -3.93 9.47 -3.02
C HIS A 93 -3.92 10.99 -2.88
N ALA A 94 -2.86 11.65 -3.37
CA ALA A 94 -2.76 13.11 -3.40
C ALA A 94 -3.77 13.77 -4.33
N ALA A 95 -4.18 13.13 -5.43
CA ALA A 95 -5.26 13.61 -6.31
C ALA A 95 -6.66 13.38 -5.69
N THR A 96 -6.79 12.41 -4.78
CA THR A 96 -8.06 12.08 -4.13
C THR A 96 -8.43 13.11 -3.05
N LEU A 97 -7.44 13.67 -2.36
CA LEU A 97 -7.61 14.70 -1.32
C LEU A 97 -8.28 16.01 -1.81
N PRO A 98 -7.84 16.65 -2.92
CA PRO A 98 -8.49 17.85 -3.43
C PRO A 98 -9.89 17.57 -3.98
N LEU A 99 -10.18 16.38 -4.52
CA LEU A 99 -11.53 15.97 -4.91
C LEU A 99 -12.47 15.90 -3.70
N LEU A 100 -12.02 15.27 -2.60
CA LEU A 100 -12.75 15.24 -1.34
C LEU A 100 -12.94 16.64 -0.73
N ALA A 101 -11.93 17.51 -0.84
CA ALA A 101 -12.01 18.90 -0.36
C ALA A 101 -13.00 19.75 -1.18
N LEU A 102 -13.01 19.60 -2.51
CA LEU A 102 -13.97 20.24 -3.41
C LEU A 102 -15.40 19.79 -3.14
N ALA A 103 -15.62 18.49 -2.94
CA ALA A 103 -16.94 17.95 -2.59
C ALA A 103 -17.47 18.47 -1.24
N LYS A 104 -16.58 18.86 -0.30
CA LYS A 104 -16.97 19.44 0.98
C LYS A 104 -17.28 20.94 0.92
N HIS A 105 -16.66 21.68 0.01
CA HIS A 105 -16.80 23.15 -0.10
C HIS A 105 -17.87 23.62 -1.09
N HIS A 106 -18.40 22.74 -1.93
CA HIS A 106 -19.62 22.98 -2.70
C HIS A 106 -20.81 22.21 -2.11
N PRO A 107 -21.55 22.77 -1.13
CA PRO A 107 -22.91 22.33 -0.90
C PRO A 107 -23.74 22.69 -2.15
N ALA A 108 -24.40 21.68 -2.72
CA ALA A 108 -25.49 21.91 -3.67
C ALA A 108 -26.68 22.57 -2.95
#